data_AF-A0A962ZAL3-F1
#
_entry.id   AF-A0A962ZAL3-F1
#
_cell.length_a   1.000
_cell.length_b   1.000
_cell.length_c   1.000
_cell.angle_alpha   90.00
_cell.angle_beta   90.00
_cell.angle_gamma   90.00
#
_symmetry.space_group_name_H-M   'P 1'
#
loop_
_entity.id
_entity.type
_entity.pdbx_description
1 polymer ?
#
loop_
_entity_poly.entity_id
_entity_poly.type
_entity_poly.pdbx_seq_one_letter_code
_entity_poly.pdbx_strand_id
1 'polypeptide(L)'
;IKGKALGQPVWQLLGGRVNEELRCYASQIQFGWDGDFRVHGDVDAYAEAARNAIEQGYDALKVDPIMNTEDGGIELPHRLKGALDKAIIDRAVTRMEAIRDAVGPKVDIILELHSLTSLTGGQQLAEACAGLDLFMVEEAVNYNSDRQARTLKSRAPHLRMAGGERIFTRWQYRAYLEDGSLDMLQPDFCLVGGISEGRKICDMAHAYEVTIQGHVCGSPISTHAAMHIETAIPNFQIHEHHINATCAN
;
A
#
# COMPACT_ATOMS: atom_id res chain seq x y z
N ILE A 1 20.51 -3.59 18.45
CA ILE A 1 21.51 -3.56 19.55
C ILE A 1 20.84 -3.68 20.92
N LYS A 2 20.03 -2.70 21.37
CA LYS A 2 19.39 -2.71 22.70
C LYS A 2 18.63 -4.01 23.04
N GLY A 3 17.82 -4.53 22.11
CA GLY A 3 17.12 -5.80 22.30
C GLY A 3 18.06 -6.97 22.62
N LYS A 4 19.13 -7.14 21.84
CA LYS A 4 20.16 -8.17 22.09
C LYS A 4 20.82 -8.01 23.46
N ALA A 5 21.18 -6.78 23.84
CA ALA A 5 21.81 -6.51 25.14
C ALA A 5 20.89 -6.82 26.34
N LEU A 6 19.57 -6.70 26.16
CA LEU A 6 18.58 -6.99 27.20
C LEU A 6 18.01 -8.42 27.10
N GLY A 7 18.39 -9.20 26.09
CA GLY A 7 17.78 -10.51 25.81
C GLY A 7 16.29 -10.42 25.46
N GLN A 8 15.84 -9.30 24.89
CA GLN A 8 14.43 -9.03 24.58
C GLN A 8 14.23 -8.72 23.08
N PRO A 9 13.07 -9.11 22.50
CA PRO A 9 12.70 -8.65 21.17
C PRO A 9 12.43 -7.14 21.16
N VAL A 10 12.56 -6.50 19.99
CA VAL A 10 12.41 -5.04 19.90
C VAL A 10 10.99 -4.60 20.27
N TRP A 11 9.95 -5.35 19.89
CA TRP A 11 8.56 -5.04 20.23
C TRP A 11 8.34 -4.93 21.75
N GLN A 12 9.05 -5.71 22.57
CA GLN A 12 8.96 -5.64 24.04
C GLN A 12 9.47 -4.29 24.55
N LEU A 13 10.46 -3.71 23.87
CA LEU A 13 11.00 -2.39 24.19
C LEU A 13 10.13 -1.24 23.67
N LEU A 14 9.16 -1.52 22.79
CA LEU A 14 8.28 -0.54 22.16
C LEU A 14 6.90 -0.43 22.81
N GLY A 15 6.60 -1.27 23.79
CA GLY A 15 5.32 -1.27 24.50
C GLY A 15 4.77 -2.65 24.83
N GLY A 16 5.37 -3.73 24.29
CA GLY A 16 4.90 -5.09 24.50
C GLY A 16 4.17 -5.64 23.28
N ARG A 17 3.54 -6.81 23.45
CA ARG A 17 2.79 -7.51 22.41
C ARG A 17 1.33 -7.05 22.44
N VAL A 18 1.00 -6.06 21.61
CA VAL A 18 -0.36 -5.52 21.47
C VAL A 18 -1.15 -6.35 20.46
N ASN A 19 -0.51 -6.70 19.34
CA ASN A 19 -1.09 -7.57 18.32
C ASN A 19 -0.42 -8.96 18.39
N GLU A 20 -1.23 -10.01 18.55
CA GLU A 20 -0.70 -11.38 18.62
C GLU A 20 -0.34 -11.93 17.23
N GLU A 21 -1.14 -11.57 16.23
CA GLU A 21 -1.00 -11.90 14.82
C GLU A 21 -1.12 -10.62 13.99
N LEU A 22 -0.42 -10.58 12.87
CA LEU A 22 -0.47 -9.44 11.94
C LEU A 22 -1.11 -9.93 10.65
N ARG A 23 -2.37 -9.54 10.40
CA ARG A 23 -3.03 -9.77 9.11
C ARG A 23 -2.14 -9.21 8.01
N CYS A 24 -1.97 -9.95 6.92
CA CYS A 24 -1.01 -9.64 5.88
C CYS A 24 -1.67 -9.70 4.50
N TYR A 25 -1.26 -8.82 3.58
CA TYR A 25 -1.71 -8.84 2.19
C TYR A 25 -0.57 -9.17 1.22
N ALA A 26 -0.92 -9.81 0.09
CA ALA A 26 0.00 -10.06 -1.01
C ALA A 26 0.19 -8.78 -1.83
N SER A 27 1.39 -8.20 -1.79
CA SER A 27 1.66 -6.88 -2.36
C SER A 27 2.36 -6.95 -3.72
N GLN A 28 1.87 -6.12 -4.64
CA GLN A 28 2.37 -5.94 -6.00
C GLN A 28 2.15 -7.14 -6.91
N ILE A 29 0.94 -7.70 -6.91
CA ILE A 29 0.58 -8.90 -7.70
C ILE A 29 0.64 -8.67 -9.22
N GLN A 30 0.76 -7.43 -9.70
CA GLN A 30 1.07 -7.15 -11.12
C GLN A 30 2.43 -7.72 -11.56
N PHE A 31 3.25 -8.15 -10.60
CA PHE A 31 4.51 -8.84 -10.83
C PHE A 31 4.46 -10.37 -10.65
N GLY A 32 3.27 -10.93 -10.45
CA GLY A 32 3.06 -12.35 -10.19
C GLY A 32 2.88 -12.65 -8.70
N TRP A 33 2.59 -13.92 -8.39
CA TRP A 33 2.56 -14.45 -7.01
C TRP A 33 2.86 -15.96 -6.97
N ASP A 34 3.70 -16.43 -7.89
CA ASP A 34 4.13 -17.83 -8.05
C ASP A 34 5.59 -18.07 -7.61
N GLY A 35 6.22 -17.05 -7.01
CA GLY A 35 7.62 -17.04 -6.60
C GLY A 35 8.58 -16.41 -7.61
N ASP A 36 8.12 -16.10 -8.82
CA ASP A 36 8.94 -15.48 -9.88
C ASP A 36 8.47 -14.06 -10.20
N PHE A 37 9.35 -13.08 -10.01
CA PHE A 37 9.06 -11.69 -10.36
C PHE A 37 9.04 -11.50 -11.88
N ARG A 38 7.89 -11.08 -12.44
CA ARG A 38 7.73 -10.84 -13.87
C ARG A 38 6.75 -9.71 -14.16
N VAL A 39 7.05 -8.85 -15.14
CA VAL A 39 6.10 -7.81 -15.58
C VAL A 39 4.95 -8.46 -16.36
N HIS A 40 3.76 -8.48 -15.78
CA HIS A 40 2.56 -9.01 -16.46
C HIS A 40 1.76 -7.90 -17.14
N GLY A 41 1.45 -8.11 -18.42
CA GLY A 41 0.61 -7.22 -19.22
C GLY A 41 -0.82 -7.73 -19.42
N ASP A 42 -0.98 -9.04 -19.58
CA ASP A 42 -2.26 -9.68 -19.88
C ASP A 42 -3.16 -9.81 -18.65
N VAL A 43 -4.47 -9.66 -18.84
CA VAL A 43 -5.48 -9.64 -17.77
C VAL A 43 -5.55 -10.98 -17.03
N ASP A 44 -5.42 -12.10 -17.76
CA ASP A 44 -5.49 -13.43 -17.16
C ASP A 44 -4.35 -13.65 -16.14
N ALA A 45 -3.18 -13.05 -16.38
CA ALA A 45 -2.06 -13.13 -15.45
C ALA A 45 -2.32 -12.39 -14.12
N TYR A 46 -3.09 -11.29 -14.14
CA TYR A 46 -3.48 -10.58 -12.91
C TYR A 46 -4.47 -11.42 -12.09
N ALA A 47 -5.45 -12.03 -12.76
CA ALA A 47 -6.39 -12.95 -12.12
C ALA A 47 -5.68 -14.17 -11.52
N GLU A 48 -4.70 -14.73 -12.24
CA GLU A 48 -3.93 -15.89 -11.78
C GLU A 48 -3.02 -15.55 -10.59
N ALA A 49 -2.32 -14.42 -10.63
CA ALA A 49 -1.53 -13.95 -9.49
C ALA A 49 -2.41 -13.76 -8.24
N ALA A 50 -3.63 -13.24 -8.43
CA ALA A 50 -4.60 -13.11 -7.34
C ALA A 50 -5.02 -14.49 -6.78
N ARG A 51 -5.34 -15.48 -7.64
CA ARG A 51 -5.66 -16.85 -7.18
C ARG A 51 -4.51 -17.48 -6.40
N ASN A 52 -3.29 -17.37 -6.91
CA ASN A 52 -2.09 -17.89 -6.25
C ASN A 52 -1.91 -17.31 -4.84
N ALA A 53 -2.19 -16.01 -4.65
CA ALA A 53 -2.17 -15.40 -3.33
C ALA A 53 -3.25 -16.00 -2.41
N ILE A 54 -4.49 -16.17 -2.89
CA ILE A 54 -5.55 -16.77 -2.07
C ILE A 54 -5.24 -18.23 -1.71
N GLU A 55 -4.69 -19.01 -2.65
CA GLU A 55 -4.26 -20.39 -2.39
C GLU A 55 -3.18 -20.49 -1.32
N GLN A 56 -2.33 -19.46 -1.20
CA GLN A 56 -1.32 -19.35 -0.14
C GLN A 56 -1.87 -18.82 1.19
N GLY A 57 -3.18 -18.53 1.26
CA GLY A 57 -3.88 -18.15 2.50
C GLY A 57 -4.01 -16.65 2.74
N TYR A 58 -3.67 -15.80 1.76
CA TYR A 58 -3.98 -14.37 1.83
C TYR A 58 -5.48 -14.13 1.70
N ASP A 59 -5.99 -13.14 2.42
CA ASP A 59 -7.37 -12.65 2.31
C ASP A 59 -7.43 -11.18 1.87
N ALA A 60 -6.30 -10.62 1.45
CA ALA A 60 -6.12 -9.27 0.98
C ALA A 60 -4.97 -9.18 -0.04
N LEU A 61 -5.09 -8.28 -1.01
CA LEU A 61 -4.14 -8.10 -2.12
C LEU A 61 -3.89 -6.61 -2.39
N LYS A 62 -2.73 -6.26 -2.95
CA LYS A 62 -2.45 -4.94 -3.52
C LYS A 62 -1.93 -5.06 -4.96
N VAL A 63 -2.44 -4.20 -5.83
CA VAL A 63 -2.10 -4.21 -7.26
C VAL A 63 -2.03 -2.81 -7.84
N ASP A 64 -1.01 -2.56 -8.67
CA ASP A 64 -0.99 -1.41 -9.58
C ASP A 64 -1.47 -1.87 -10.97
N PRO A 65 -2.67 -1.46 -11.42
CA PRO A 65 -3.24 -1.92 -12.68
C PRO A 65 -2.81 -1.07 -13.88
N ILE A 66 -2.00 -0.01 -13.69
CA ILE A 66 -1.59 0.92 -14.76
C ILE A 66 -0.10 0.91 -15.06
N MET A 67 0.75 0.44 -14.14
CA MET A 67 2.21 0.42 -14.30
C MET A 67 2.66 -0.39 -15.52
N ASN A 68 2.05 -1.54 -15.76
CA ASN A 68 2.46 -2.42 -16.84
C ASN A 68 1.62 -2.19 -18.10
N THR A 69 2.25 -2.18 -19.27
CA THR A 69 1.55 -2.18 -20.57
C THR A 69 1.04 -3.57 -20.92
N GLU A 70 0.10 -3.69 -21.86
CA GLU A 70 -0.50 -4.99 -22.25
C GLU A 70 0.51 -5.96 -22.85
N ASP A 71 1.56 -5.45 -23.49
CA ASP A 71 2.67 -6.21 -24.08
C ASP A 71 3.77 -6.61 -23.07
N GLY A 72 3.53 -6.41 -21.77
CA GLY A 72 4.48 -6.80 -20.71
C GLY A 72 5.64 -5.82 -20.52
N GLY A 73 5.49 -4.58 -20.96
CA GLY A 73 6.40 -3.47 -20.70
C GLY A 73 5.97 -2.61 -19.51
N ILE A 74 6.68 -1.50 -19.30
CA ILE A 74 6.35 -0.47 -18.31
C ILE A 74 5.77 0.74 -19.02
N GLU A 75 4.66 1.26 -18.51
CA GLU A 75 3.94 2.39 -19.07
C GLU A 75 4.79 3.67 -19.02
N LEU A 76 4.67 4.48 -20.07
CA LEU A 76 5.48 5.68 -20.18
C LEU A 76 4.99 6.74 -19.17
N PRO A 77 5.85 7.28 -18.30
CA PRO A 77 5.40 8.15 -17.20
C PRO A 77 4.59 9.37 -17.64
N HIS A 78 4.88 9.95 -18.80
CA HIS A 78 4.15 11.12 -19.31
C HIS A 78 2.71 10.82 -19.69
N ARG A 79 2.37 9.56 -20.02
CA ARG A 79 1.00 9.12 -20.33
C ARG A 79 0.12 9.00 -19.08
N LEU A 80 0.74 8.93 -17.90
CA LEU A 80 0.06 8.83 -16.62
C LEU A 80 -0.11 10.21 -15.94
N LYS A 81 0.27 11.30 -16.61
CA LYS A 81 0.10 12.67 -16.08
C LYS A 81 -1.08 13.38 -16.74
N GLY A 82 -1.77 14.20 -15.97
CA GLY A 82 -2.97 14.91 -16.40
C GLY A 82 -4.21 14.02 -16.39
N ALA A 83 -5.10 14.28 -17.35
CA ALA A 83 -6.24 13.41 -17.62
C ALA A 83 -5.76 12.17 -18.38
N LEU A 84 -6.24 10.99 -17.98
CA LEU A 84 -5.86 9.73 -18.61
C LEU A 84 -6.73 9.44 -19.83
N ASP A 85 -6.09 8.86 -20.85
CA ASP A 85 -6.80 8.33 -22.01
C ASP A 85 -7.78 7.24 -21.58
N LYS A 86 -8.93 7.16 -22.27
CA LYS A 86 -9.95 6.13 -22.03
C LYS A 86 -9.37 4.70 -22.06
N ALA A 87 -8.42 4.44 -22.95
CA ALA A 87 -7.75 3.14 -23.05
C ALA A 87 -6.97 2.75 -21.78
N ILE A 88 -6.34 3.71 -21.08
CA ILE A 88 -5.62 3.44 -19.83
C ILE A 88 -6.61 3.12 -18.71
N ILE A 89 -7.73 3.88 -18.65
CA ILE A 89 -8.79 3.66 -17.67
C ILE A 89 -9.43 2.28 -17.89
N ASP A 90 -9.79 1.94 -19.13
CA ASP A 90 -10.43 0.67 -19.46
C ASP A 90 -9.53 -0.52 -19.13
N ARG A 91 -8.24 -0.43 -19.47
CA ARG A 91 -7.26 -1.45 -19.11
C ARG A 91 -7.18 -1.65 -17.60
N ALA A 92 -7.14 -0.56 -16.83
CA ALA A 92 -7.08 -0.63 -15.38
C ALA A 92 -8.33 -1.29 -14.79
N VAL A 93 -9.52 -0.84 -15.21
CA VAL A 93 -10.80 -1.39 -14.77
C VAL A 93 -10.91 -2.87 -15.13
N THR A 94 -10.54 -3.26 -16.35
CA THR A 94 -10.59 -4.66 -16.80
C THR A 94 -9.71 -5.56 -15.94
N ARG A 95 -8.48 -5.12 -15.61
CA ARG A 95 -7.58 -5.85 -14.70
C ARG A 95 -8.17 -5.97 -13.30
N MET A 96 -8.73 -4.89 -12.77
CA MET A 96 -9.32 -4.87 -11.42
C MET A 96 -10.60 -5.73 -11.32
N GLU A 97 -11.46 -5.70 -12.34
CA GLU A 97 -12.64 -6.56 -12.46
C GLU A 97 -12.24 -8.04 -12.51
N ALA A 98 -11.25 -8.39 -13.34
CA ALA A 98 -10.76 -9.76 -13.43
C ALA A 98 -10.18 -10.28 -12.10
N ILE A 99 -9.46 -9.44 -11.36
CA ILE A 99 -9.00 -9.79 -10.00
C ILE A 99 -10.20 -10.02 -9.09
N ARG A 100 -11.14 -9.07 -9.02
CA ARG A 100 -12.34 -9.17 -8.16
C ARG A 100 -13.14 -10.43 -8.47
N ASP A 101 -13.35 -10.76 -9.73
CA ASP A 101 -14.05 -11.97 -10.16
C ASP A 101 -13.30 -13.24 -9.75
N ALA A 102 -11.96 -13.24 -9.84
CA ALA A 102 -11.13 -14.39 -9.48
C ALA A 102 -11.13 -14.69 -7.97
N VAL A 103 -11.17 -13.66 -7.12
CA VAL A 103 -11.03 -13.81 -5.66
C VAL A 103 -12.34 -13.69 -4.89
N GLY A 104 -13.39 -13.25 -5.57
CA GLY A 104 -14.72 -13.07 -5.00
C GLY A 104 -14.83 -11.85 -4.06
N PRO A 105 -16.00 -11.65 -3.43
CA PRO A 105 -16.34 -10.40 -2.74
C PRO A 105 -15.77 -10.29 -1.32
N LYS A 106 -15.13 -11.33 -0.78
CA LYS A 106 -14.65 -11.36 0.62
C LYS A 106 -13.18 -10.98 0.78
N VAL A 107 -12.45 -10.87 -0.32
CA VAL A 107 -11.03 -10.53 -0.32
C VAL A 107 -10.87 -9.03 -0.46
N ASP A 108 -10.06 -8.43 0.39
CA ASP A 108 -9.77 -6.99 0.33
C ASP A 108 -8.81 -6.70 -0.85
N ILE A 109 -9.07 -5.63 -1.60
CA ILE A 109 -8.21 -5.20 -2.72
C ILE A 109 -7.77 -3.76 -2.49
N ILE A 110 -6.45 -3.55 -2.42
CA ILE A 110 -5.83 -2.22 -2.40
C ILE A 110 -5.47 -1.84 -3.83
N LEU A 111 -5.96 -0.69 -4.28
CA LEU A 111 -5.58 -0.07 -5.54
C LEU A 111 -4.32 0.77 -5.32
N GLU A 112 -3.20 0.31 -5.86
CA GLU A 112 -1.93 1.04 -5.89
C GLU A 112 -1.83 1.89 -7.15
N LEU A 113 -1.25 3.08 -7.04
CA LEU A 113 -1.01 3.99 -8.17
C LEU A 113 0.42 4.59 -8.19
N HIS A 114 1.25 4.26 -7.20
CA HIS A 114 2.67 4.59 -7.05
C HIS A 114 3.00 6.07 -7.30
N SER A 115 2.08 7.01 -7.04
CA SER A 115 2.22 8.42 -7.44
C SER A 115 2.53 8.61 -8.94
N LEU A 116 2.29 7.59 -9.78
CA LEU A 116 2.44 7.66 -11.23
C LEU A 116 1.42 8.63 -11.80
N THR A 117 0.25 8.74 -11.17
CA THR A 117 -0.80 9.67 -11.55
C THR A 117 -0.58 11.08 -11.02
N SER A 118 -1.14 12.05 -11.74
CA SER A 118 -1.45 13.37 -11.18
C SER A 118 -2.84 13.36 -10.53
N LEU A 119 -3.20 14.41 -9.78
CA LEU A 119 -4.51 14.54 -9.13
C LEU A 119 -5.69 14.17 -10.05
N THR A 120 -5.71 14.67 -11.28
CA THR A 120 -6.80 14.40 -12.23
C THR A 120 -6.91 12.91 -12.59
N GLY A 121 -5.80 12.30 -13.03
CA GLY A 121 -5.78 10.90 -13.42
C GLY A 121 -6.00 9.93 -12.25
N GLY A 122 -5.45 10.25 -11.07
CA GLY A 122 -5.67 9.46 -9.86
C GLY A 122 -7.14 9.47 -9.44
N GLN A 123 -7.79 10.63 -9.52
CA GLN A 123 -9.23 10.75 -9.31
C GLN A 123 -10.03 9.90 -10.31
N GLN A 124 -9.70 9.98 -11.62
CA GLN A 124 -10.39 9.20 -12.66
C GLN A 124 -10.31 7.69 -12.41
N LEU A 125 -9.13 7.17 -12.05
CA LEU A 125 -8.96 5.73 -11.79
C LEU A 125 -9.67 5.28 -10.51
N ALA A 126 -9.53 6.04 -9.43
CA ALA A 126 -10.17 5.71 -8.16
C ALA A 126 -11.70 5.68 -8.29
N GLU A 127 -12.29 6.65 -9.00
CA GLU A 127 -13.73 6.70 -9.28
C GLU A 127 -14.16 5.57 -10.23
N ALA A 128 -13.38 5.27 -11.27
CA ALA A 128 -13.68 4.19 -12.20
C ALA A 128 -13.67 2.80 -11.53
N CYS A 129 -12.84 2.61 -10.50
CA CYS A 129 -12.75 1.35 -9.76
C CYS A 129 -13.63 1.32 -8.49
N ALA A 130 -14.36 2.41 -8.16
CA ALA A 130 -15.10 2.54 -6.91
C ALA A 130 -16.20 1.47 -6.71
N GLY A 131 -16.71 0.90 -7.81
CA GLY A 131 -17.72 -0.18 -7.79
C GLY A 131 -17.18 -1.55 -7.34
N LEU A 132 -15.86 -1.70 -7.17
CA LEU A 132 -15.20 -2.98 -6.88
C LEU A 132 -14.96 -3.24 -5.37
N ASP A 133 -15.51 -2.37 -4.51
CA ASP A 133 -15.33 -2.38 -3.06
C ASP A 133 -13.85 -2.47 -2.67
N LEU A 134 -13.12 -1.40 -3.02
CA LEU A 134 -11.70 -1.29 -2.71
C LEU A 134 -11.51 -1.12 -1.20
N PHE A 135 -10.51 -1.81 -0.65
CA PHE A 135 -10.11 -1.67 0.74
C PHE A 135 -9.50 -0.29 0.97
N MET A 136 -8.49 0.07 0.17
CA MET A 136 -7.79 1.37 0.18
C MET A 136 -7.36 1.78 -1.23
N VAL A 137 -7.14 3.07 -1.45
CA VAL A 137 -6.49 3.65 -2.63
C VAL A 137 -5.15 4.25 -2.19
N GLU A 138 -4.07 3.61 -2.59
CA GLU A 138 -2.71 3.97 -2.24
C GLU A 138 -2.09 4.90 -3.29
N GLU A 139 -1.45 5.96 -2.79
CA GLU A 139 -0.65 6.91 -3.56
C GLU A 139 -1.25 7.38 -4.90
N ALA A 140 -2.57 7.64 -4.92
CA ALA A 140 -3.28 8.19 -6.08
C ALA A 140 -2.75 9.53 -6.57
N VAL A 141 -2.00 10.24 -5.72
CA VAL A 141 -1.35 11.51 -6.01
C VAL A 141 0.07 11.49 -5.50
N ASN A 142 0.88 12.41 -6.00
CA ASN A 142 2.23 12.62 -5.51
C ASN A 142 2.24 13.41 -4.19
N TYR A 143 3.14 13.04 -3.27
CA TYR A 143 3.28 13.60 -1.92
C TYR A 143 4.41 14.65 -1.74
N ASN A 144 4.86 15.29 -2.82
CA ASN A 144 5.76 16.45 -2.74
C ASN A 144 5.12 17.62 -1.96
N SER A 145 3.79 17.63 -1.81
CA SER A 145 3.01 18.49 -0.92
C SER A 145 1.73 17.76 -0.49
N ASP A 146 1.21 18.15 0.67
CA ASP A 146 -0.08 17.74 1.25
C ASP A 146 -1.29 18.17 0.42
N ARG A 147 -1.15 19.26 -0.35
CA ARG A 147 -2.26 19.91 -1.05
C ARG A 147 -3.01 18.95 -1.99
N GLN A 148 -2.31 18.06 -2.68
CA GLN A 148 -2.91 17.17 -3.66
C GLN A 148 -3.80 16.12 -2.99
N ALA A 149 -3.33 15.49 -1.91
CA ALA A 149 -4.11 14.49 -1.17
C ALA A 149 -5.35 15.14 -0.56
N ARG A 150 -5.20 16.32 0.06
CA ARG A 150 -6.32 17.12 0.56
C ARG A 150 -7.35 17.45 -0.51
N THR A 151 -6.88 17.88 -1.68
CA THR A 151 -7.77 18.21 -2.80
C THR A 151 -8.51 16.97 -3.28
N LEU A 152 -7.84 15.82 -3.39
CA LEU A 152 -8.50 14.57 -3.77
C LEU A 152 -9.57 14.16 -2.75
N LYS A 153 -9.22 14.10 -1.47
CA LYS A 153 -10.16 13.75 -0.40
C LYS A 153 -11.38 14.66 -0.36
N SER A 154 -11.20 15.97 -0.56
CA SER A 154 -12.33 16.92 -0.62
C SER A 154 -13.27 16.71 -1.82
N ARG A 155 -12.76 16.21 -2.95
CA ARG A 155 -13.55 15.92 -4.16
C ARG A 155 -14.23 14.56 -4.10
N ALA A 156 -13.56 13.60 -3.47
CA ALA A 156 -13.99 12.21 -3.39
C ALA A 156 -13.90 11.71 -1.93
N PRO A 157 -14.72 12.26 -1.01
CA PRO A 157 -14.63 11.95 0.43
C PRO A 157 -14.96 10.49 0.79
N HIS A 158 -15.58 9.76 -0.14
CA HIS A 158 -15.88 8.34 0.00
C HIS A 158 -14.66 7.43 -0.22
N LEU A 159 -13.59 7.94 -0.83
CA LEU A 159 -12.35 7.17 -1.01
C LEU A 159 -11.63 7.03 0.31
N ARG A 160 -11.16 5.81 0.58
CA ARG A 160 -10.28 5.48 1.71
C ARG A 160 -8.85 5.54 1.20
N MET A 161 -8.11 6.57 1.58
CA MET A 161 -6.80 6.91 1.01
C MET A 161 -5.67 6.41 1.91
N ALA A 162 -4.63 5.85 1.27
CA ALA A 162 -3.39 5.44 1.90
C ALA A 162 -2.18 6.15 1.28
N GLY A 163 -1.18 6.41 2.10
CA GLY A 163 0.11 6.92 1.65
C GLY A 163 1.11 7.07 2.79
N GLY A 164 2.41 7.07 2.45
CA GLY A 164 3.42 7.30 3.48
C GLY A 164 4.85 6.90 3.15
N GLU A 165 5.07 6.04 2.15
CA GLU A 165 6.42 5.56 1.81
C GLU A 165 7.38 6.70 1.43
N ARG A 166 6.82 7.81 0.92
CA ARG A 166 7.51 9.04 0.52
C ARG A 166 7.24 10.23 1.43
N ILE A 167 6.66 10.00 2.61
CA ILE A 167 6.39 11.01 3.64
C ILE A 167 7.29 10.69 4.84
N PHE A 168 8.14 11.63 5.22
CA PHE A 168 9.22 11.41 6.19
C PHE A 168 9.02 12.24 7.44
N THR A 169 9.28 11.60 8.59
CA THR A 169 9.23 12.19 9.94
C THR A 169 7.85 12.74 10.33
N ARG A 170 7.62 12.98 11.63
CA ARG A 170 6.32 13.52 12.09
C ARG A 170 5.96 14.88 11.48
N TRP A 171 6.96 15.66 11.06
CA TRP A 171 6.74 17.00 10.52
C TRP A 171 5.97 16.97 9.20
N GLN A 172 6.24 16.02 8.31
CA GLN A 172 5.49 15.92 7.05
C GLN A 172 4.14 15.25 7.26
N TYR A 173 4.07 14.19 8.08
CA TYR A 173 2.81 13.51 8.37
C TYR A 173 1.77 14.41 9.06
N ARG A 174 2.19 15.41 9.83
CA ARG A 174 1.28 16.31 10.56
C ARG A 174 0.22 16.92 9.64
N ALA A 175 0.60 17.39 8.46
CA ALA A 175 -0.33 18.07 7.55
C ALA A 175 -1.48 17.14 7.10
N TYR A 176 -1.17 15.88 6.77
CA TYR A 176 -2.14 14.88 6.32
C TYR A 176 -3.10 14.42 7.42
N LEU A 177 -2.65 14.44 8.67
CA LEU A 177 -3.48 14.17 9.84
C LEU A 177 -4.38 15.37 10.17
N GLU A 178 -3.83 16.58 10.17
CA GLU A 178 -4.58 17.81 10.47
C GLU A 178 -5.71 18.09 9.46
N ASP A 179 -5.53 17.69 8.20
CA ASP A 179 -6.54 17.90 7.14
C ASP A 179 -7.41 16.66 6.83
N GLY A 180 -7.13 15.52 7.46
CA GLY A 180 -7.88 14.26 7.29
C GLY A 180 -7.78 13.68 5.88
N SER A 181 -6.66 13.92 5.17
CA SER A 181 -6.49 13.48 3.78
C SER A 181 -6.07 12.02 3.62
N LEU A 182 -5.58 11.36 4.67
CA LEU A 182 -5.19 9.95 4.68
C LEU A 182 -5.89 9.18 5.80
N ASP A 183 -6.44 8.02 5.48
CA ASP A 183 -7.15 7.13 6.41
C ASP A 183 -6.22 6.03 6.96
N MET A 184 -5.13 5.71 6.25
CA MET A 184 -4.05 4.83 6.71
C MET A 184 -2.70 5.42 6.31
N LEU A 185 -1.77 5.52 7.25
CA LEU A 185 -0.40 5.95 6.95
C LEU A 185 0.50 4.76 6.66
N GLN A 186 1.44 4.97 5.74
CA GLN A 186 2.36 3.93 5.28
C GLN A 186 3.84 4.26 5.51
N PRO A 187 4.28 4.52 6.75
CA PRO A 187 5.68 4.86 7.00
C PRO A 187 6.59 3.68 6.65
N ASP A 188 7.56 3.93 5.77
CA ASP A 188 8.71 3.03 5.62
C ASP A 188 9.66 3.28 6.80
N PHE A 189 9.80 2.29 7.68
CA PHE A 189 10.62 2.47 8.90
C PHE A 189 12.13 2.55 8.64
N CYS A 190 12.59 2.21 7.44
CA CYS A 190 13.97 2.42 6.99
C CYS A 190 14.19 3.83 6.40
N LEU A 191 13.13 4.55 6.01
CA LEU A 191 13.22 5.91 5.45
C LEU A 191 12.77 7.00 6.43
N VAL A 192 11.74 6.73 7.22
CA VAL A 192 10.99 7.74 7.98
C VAL A 192 11.76 8.38 9.15
N GLY A 193 12.96 7.90 9.44
CA GLY A 193 13.76 8.26 10.62
C GLY A 193 13.97 7.10 11.61
N GLY A 194 13.72 5.86 11.18
CA GLY A 194 13.94 4.67 11.98
C GLY A 194 12.80 4.34 12.94
N ILE A 195 12.99 3.27 13.72
CA ILE A 195 12.03 2.76 14.72
C ILE A 195 11.59 3.86 15.69
N SER A 196 12.51 4.71 16.14
CA SER A 196 12.23 5.78 17.10
C SER A 196 11.29 6.85 16.53
N GLU A 197 11.42 7.22 15.26
CA GLU A 197 10.55 8.22 14.64
C GLU A 197 9.23 7.58 14.18
N GLY A 198 9.31 6.39 13.60
CA GLY A 198 8.15 5.58 13.20
C GLY A 198 7.16 5.36 14.34
N ARG A 199 7.66 4.95 15.54
CA ARG A 199 6.79 4.76 16.71
C ARG A 199 5.99 6.02 17.08
N LYS A 200 6.63 7.19 16.98
CA LYS A 200 5.98 8.47 17.32
C LYS A 200 4.99 8.92 16.24
N ILE A 201 5.22 8.56 14.98
CA ILE A 201 4.24 8.76 13.90
C ILE A 201 3.01 7.89 14.17
N CYS A 202 3.20 6.63 14.55
CA CYS A 202 2.10 5.72 14.91
C CYS A 202 1.27 6.28 16.07
N ASP A 203 1.93 6.77 17.14
CA ASP A 203 1.26 7.43 18.27
C ASP A 203 0.47 8.67 17.86
N MET A 204 1.08 9.51 17.01
CA MET A 204 0.45 10.74 16.54
C MET A 204 -0.80 10.41 15.69
N ALA A 205 -0.70 9.45 14.78
CA ALA A 205 -1.80 9.02 13.92
C ALA A 205 -2.98 8.46 14.72
N HIS A 206 -2.71 7.75 15.81
CA HIS A 206 -3.75 7.16 16.64
C HIS A 206 -4.69 8.21 17.24
N ALA A 207 -4.18 9.40 17.58
CA ALA A 207 -4.99 10.51 18.09
C ALA A 207 -5.98 11.10 17.07
N TYR A 208 -5.79 10.79 15.78
CA TYR A 208 -6.67 11.18 14.67
C TYR A 208 -7.51 9.99 14.17
N GLU A 209 -7.54 8.87 14.90
CA GLU A 209 -8.22 7.63 14.48
C GLU A 209 -7.68 7.03 13.17
N VAL A 210 -6.43 7.36 12.82
CA VAL A 210 -5.74 6.87 11.61
C VAL A 210 -4.90 5.65 11.95
N THR A 211 -4.99 4.64 11.09
CA THR A 211 -4.29 3.37 11.25
C THR A 211 -2.97 3.31 10.48
N ILE A 212 -2.16 2.30 10.76
CA ILE A 212 -0.79 2.13 10.25
C ILE A 212 -0.66 0.80 9.52
N GLN A 213 -0.06 0.86 8.34
CA GLN A 213 0.55 -0.28 7.66
C GLN A 213 2.01 0.07 7.37
N GLY A 214 3.00 -0.63 7.89
CA GLY A 214 4.40 -0.31 7.60
C GLY A 214 4.72 -0.62 6.14
N HIS A 215 5.23 0.34 5.36
CA HIS A 215 5.70 0.06 4.00
C HIS A 215 6.95 -0.83 4.06
N VAL A 216 6.94 -1.94 3.31
CA VAL A 216 8.01 -2.95 3.29
C VAL A 216 8.29 -3.37 1.85
N CYS A 217 9.17 -2.62 1.19
CA CYS A 217 9.77 -3.00 -0.09
C CYS A 217 11.29 -3.05 0.02
N GLY A 218 11.83 -4.10 0.64
CA GLY A 218 13.27 -4.22 0.85
C GLY A 218 13.72 -5.55 1.41
N SER A 219 14.92 -5.58 1.98
CA SER A 219 15.49 -6.78 2.59
C SER A 219 14.67 -7.25 3.80
N PRO A 220 14.88 -8.48 4.29
CA PRO A 220 14.25 -8.97 5.52
C PRO A 220 14.46 -8.06 6.74
N ILE A 221 15.48 -7.19 6.75
CA ILE A 221 15.69 -6.21 7.82
C ILE A 221 14.50 -5.22 7.90
N SER A 222 13.99 -4.76 6.75
CA SER A 222 12.84 -3.85 6.71
C SER A 222 11.59 -4.54 7.24
N THR A 223 11.33 -5.77 6.78
CA THR A 223 10.21 -6.61 7.25
C THR A 223 10.22 -6.78 8.77
N HIS A 224 11.35 -7.17 9.35
CA HIS A 224 11.45 -7.34 10.81
C HIS A 224 11.31 -6.02 11.58
N ALA A 225 11.77 -4.90 11.01
CA ALA A 225 11.60 -3.58 11.63
C ALA A 225 10.11 -3.18 11.67
N ALA A 226 9.38 -3.40 10.58
CA ALA A 226 7.94 -3.17 10.51
C ALA A 226 7.18 -4.07 11.48
N MET A 227 7.39 -5.39 11.43
CA MET A 227 6.71 -6.35 12.31
C MET A 227 6.90 -6.02 13.79
N HIS A 228 8.09 -5.59 14.21
CA HIS A 228 8.33 -5.21 15.60
C HIS A 228 7.55 -3.96 16.04
N ILE A 229 7.34 -3.00 15.14
CA ILE A 229 6.54 -1.81 15.43
C ILE A 229 5.07 -2.17 15.40
N GLU A 230 4.62 -2.86 14.34
CA GLU A 230 3.22 -3.27 14.14
C GLU A 230 2.73 -4.19 15.27
N THR A 231 3.58 -5.06 15.81
CA THR A 231 3.27 -5.86 17.01
C THR A 231 2.96 -5.00 18.24
N ALA A 232 3.57 -3.81 18.33
CA ALA A 232 3.57 -2.99 19.55
C ALA A 232 2.62 -1.78 19.50
N ILE A 233 2.01 -1.46 18.35
CA ILE A 233 1.12 -0.31 18.19
C ILE A 233 -0.36 -0.74 18.25
N PRO A 234 -1.25 0.05 18.88
CA PRO A 234 -2.67 -0.28 18.97
C PRO A 234 -3.46 0.04 17.68
N ASN A 235 -2.91 0.84 16.78
CA ASN A 235 -3.54 1.26 15.53
C ASN A 235 -2.92 0.59 14.30
N PHE A 236 -2.48 -0.66 14.43
CA PHE A 236 -2.08 -1.50 13.30
C PHE A 236 -3.30 -1.87 12.44
N GLN A 237 -3.17 -1.79 11.11
CA GLN A 237 -4.23 -2.14 10.16
C GLN A 237 -3.99 -3.50 9.49
N ILE A 238 -2.86 -3.60 8.79
CA ILE A 238 -2.49 -4.75 7.96
C ILE A 238 -1.00 -4.65 7.63
N HIS A 239 -0.33 -5.78 7.41
CA HIS A 239 1.09 -5.86 7.04
C HIS A 239 1.26 -6.02 5.54
N GLU A 240 2.24 -5.32 4.96
CA GLU A 240 2.63 -5.52 3.57
C GLU A 240 3.64 -6.66 3.44
N HIS A 241 3.29 -7.71 2.70
CA HIS A 241 4.26 -8.68 2.23
C HIS A 241 4.46 -8.52 0.73
N HIS A 242 5.61 -7.99 0.35
CA HIS A 242 5.96 -7.69 -1.02
C HIS A 242 6.45 -8.92 -1.78
N ILE A 243 6.10 -9.05 -3.07
CA ILE A 243 6.53 -10.16 -3.94
C ILE A 243 8.05 -10.40 -3.93
N ASN A 244 8.86 -9.35 -3.91
CA ASN A 244 10.32 -9.45 -3.72
C ASN A 244 10.76 -10.25 -2.47
N ALA A 245 9.93 -10.34 -1.43
CA ALA A 245 10.22 -11.14 -0.25
C ALA A 245 9.91 -12.64 -0.44
N THR A 246 9.15 -13.01 -1.48
CA THR A 246 8.82 -14.41 -1.81
C THR A 246 9.78 -15.02 -2.83
N CYS A 247 10.51 -14.21 -3.59
CA CYS A 247 11.47 -14.71 -4.57
C CYS A 247 12.64 -15.43 -3.88
N ALA A 248 12.95 -16.64 -4.31
CA ALA A 248 14.15 -17.35 -3.87
C ALA A 248 15.39 -16.59 -4.38
N ASN A 249 16.35 -16.33 -3.47
CA ASN A 249 17.69 -15.86 -3.84
C ASN A 249 18.44 -16.91 -4.66
#